data_AF-Q76CL7-F1
#
_entry.id   AF-Q76CL7-F1
#
_cell.length_a   1.000
_cell.length_b   1.000
_cell.length_c   1.000
_cell.angle_alpha   90.00
_cell.angle_beta   90.00
_cell.angle_gamma   90.00
#
_symmetry.space_group_name_H-M   'P 1'
#
loop_
_entity.id
_entity.type
_entity.pdbx_description
1 polymer ?
#
loop_
_entity_poly.entity_id
_entity_poly.type
_entity_poly.pdbx_seq_one_letter_code
_entity_poly.pdbx_strand_id
1 'polypeptide(L)'
;MSVSVLSPTRALGGVSGLLQVASLLGLVLLLLKAAQLYLHRQWLLKALQQFPSPPSHWLYGHMQEFQEETELRPLLKRVEKYPSACARWLWGTKALVLVYDPDYMKVVLGRSDPKSHDSYRLLIPWIGNGLLLLERQTWFQHRRMLTPAFHYDILKPYVGLMADSVRVMLDKWEELVSLDSHLEVLGHVSLMTLETIMKCAFSH
;
A
#
# COMPACT_ATOMS: atom_id res chain seq x y z
N MET A 1 -56.24 46.59 25.32
CA MET A 1 -54.76 46.55 25.41
C MET A 1 -54.33 45.21 24.83
N SER A 2 -53.98 45.18 23.55
CA SER A 2 -53.71 43.94 22.81
C SER A 2 -52.23 43.59 22.95
N VAL A 3 -51.95 42.43 23.54
CA VAL A 3 -50.60 41.89 23.69
C VAL A 3 -50.20 41.26 22.37
N SER A 4 -49.25 41.89 21.68
CA SER A 4 -48.65 41.39 20.45
C SER A 4 -47.80 40.16 20.76
N VAL A 5 -48.34 38.98 20.47
CA VAL A 5 -47.60 37.71 20.53
C VAL A 5 -46.56 37.70 19.40
N LEU A 6 -45.29 37.79 19.75
CA LEU A 6 -44.16 37.54 18.84
C LEU A 6 -44.22 36.07 18.41
N SER A 7 -44.73 35.84 17.20
CA SER A 7 -44.80 34.52 16.58
C SER A 7 -43.39 34.09 16.10
N PRO A 8 -42.84 32.97 16.60
CA PRO A 8 -41.49 32.49 16.26
C PRO A 8 -41.42 31.89 14.84
N THR A 9 -42.54 31.85 14.12
CA THR A 9 -42.69 31.16 12.83
C THR A 9 -42.14 31.92 11.62
N ARG A 10 -41.78 33.21 11.74
CA ARG A 10 -41.18 33.97 10.62
C ARG A 10 -39.69 33.72 10.39
N ALA A 11 -38.95 33.22 11.38
CA ALA A 11 -37.50 33.05 11.29
C ALA A 11 -37.08 31.83 10.44
N LEU A 12 -37.95 30.84 10.28
CA LEU A 12 -37.63 29.58 9.59
C LEU A 12 -37.85 29.61 8.06
N GLY A 13 -38.59 30.59 7.54
CA GLY A 13 -38.97 30.65 6.12
C GLY A 13 -38.01 31.41 5.20
N GLY A 14 -36.96 32.02 5.75
CA GLY A 14 -35.98 32.80 4.99
C GLY A 14 -34.68 32.04 4.71
N VAL A 15 -33.96 32.43 3.66
CA VAL A 15 -32.65 31.88 3.28
C VAL A 15 -31.67 31.83 4.47
N SER A 16 -31.75 32.81 5.39
CA SER A 16 -30.97 32.88 6.64
C SER A 16 -31.27 31.71 7.60
N GLY A 17 -32.55 31.34 7.76
CA GLY A 17 -32.94 30.21 8.61
C GLY A 17 -32.45 28.86 8.06
N LEU A 18 -32.50 28.69 6.73
CA LEU A 18 -31.95 27.51 6.06
C LEU A 18 -30.42 27.42 6.21
N LEU A 19 -29.71 28.54 6.10
CA LEU A 19 -28.26 28.62 6.33
C LEU A 19 -27.88 28.24 7.77
N GLN A 20 -28.64 28.71 8.77
CA GLN A 20 -28.41 28.38 10.17
C GLN A 20 -28.63 26.89 10.46
N VAL A 21 -29.70 26.29 9.93
CA VAL A 21 -29.95 24.85 10.06
C VAL A 21 -28.86 24.03 9.38
N ALA A 22 -28.43 24.43 8.17
CA ALA A 22 -27.34 23.77 7.46
C ALA A 22 -26.01 23.87 8.22
N SER A 23 -25.71 25.04 8.80
CA SER A 23 -24.50 25.25 9.62
C SER A 23 -24.52 24.39 10.90
N LEU A 24 -25.65 24.32 11.61
CA LEU A 24 -25.81 23.47 12.79
C LEU A 24 -25.69 21.99 12.43
N LEU A 25 -26.34 21.56 11.35
CA LEU A 25 -26.22 20.18 10.85
C LEU A 25 -24.76 19.85 10.50
N GLY A 26 -24.08 20.76 9.80
CA GLY A 26 -22.65 20.64 9.49
C GLY A 26 -21.79 20.51 10.75
N LEU A 27 -22.02 21.34 11.76
CA LEU A 27 -21.30 21.28 13.04
C LEU A 27 -21.54 19.95 13.77
N VAL A 28 -22.77 19.48 13.82
CA VAL A 28 -23.10 18.18 14.44
C VAL A 28 -22.40 17.04 13.71
N LEU A 29 -22.42 17.04 12.37
CA LEU A 29 -21.72 16.02 11.57
C LEU A 29 -20.20 16.06 11.79
N LEU A 30 -19.61 17.26 11.90
CA LEU A 30 -18.18 17.42 12.21
C LEU A 30 -17.83 16.89 13.60
N LEU A 31 -18.63 17.20 14.63
CA LEU A 31 -18.42 16.70 15.98
C LEU A 31 -18.56 15.17 16.06
N LEU A 32 -19.56 14.60 15.37
CA LEU A 32 -19.72 13.15 15.27
C LEU A 32 -18.51 12.50 14.59
N LYS A 33 -17.99 13.08 13.50
CA LYS A 33 -16.78 12.58 12.83
C LYS A 33 -15.54 12.70 13.72
N ALA A 34 -15.37 13.80 14.43
CA ALA A 34 -14.28 13.97 15.39
C ALA A 34 -14.34 12.93 16.52
N ALA A 35 -15.53 12.68 17.07
CA ALA A 35 -15.73 11.64 18.07
C ALA A 35 -15.44 10.23 17.53
N GLN A 36 -15.90 9.91 16.31
CA GLN A 36 -15.58 8.64 15.64
C GLN A 36 -14.07 8.45 15.47
N LEU A 37 -13.36 9.47 14.97
CA LEU A 37 -11.91 9.43 14.78
C LEU A 37 -11.16 9.29 16.11
N TYR A 38 -11.61 10.00 17.15
CA TYR A 38 -11.04 9.91 18.48
C TYR A 38 -11.20 8.49 19.06
N LEU A 39 -12.41 7.94 19.03
CA LEU A 39 -12.68 6.58 19.52
C LEU A 39 -11.88 5.54 18.73
N HIS A 40 -11.79 5.68 17.40
CA HIS A 40 -10.99 4.80 16.57
C HIS A 40 -9.49 4.87 16.91
N ARG A 41 -8.96 6.08 17.13
CA ARG A 41 -7.58 6.25 17.58
C ARG A 41 -7.33 5.62 18.95
N GLN A 42 -8.24 5.79 19.90
CA GLN A 42 -8.14 5.15 21.22
C GLN A 42 -8.15 3.62 21.12
N TRP A 43 -8.99 3.07 20.24
CA TRP A 43 -8.99 1.64 19.95
C TRP A 43 -7.67 1.17 19.35
N LEU A 44 -7.12 1.88 18.36
CA LEU A 44 -5.82 1.57 17.75
C LEU A 44 -4.68 1.61 18.76
N LEU A 45 -4.64 2.63 19.62
CA LEU A 45 -3.63 2.74 20.69
C LEU A 45 -3.67 1.53 21.62
N LYS A 46 -4.86 1.07 22.01
CA LYS A 46 -5.04 -0.14 22.83
C LYS A 46 -4.65 -1.40 22.06
N ALA A 47 -5.03 -1.53 20.80
CA ALA A 47 -4.71 -2.70 19.97
C ALA A 47 -3.20 -2.83 19.72
N LEU A 48 -2.50 -1.70 19.58
CA LEU A 48 -1.06 -1.66 19.29
C LEU A 48 -0.18 -1.49 20.52
N GLN A 49 -0.75 -1.49 21.73
CA GLN A 49 -0.01 -1.22 22.97
C GLN A 49 1.16 -2.19 23.24
N GLN A 50 1.08 -3.41 22.69
CA GLN A 50 2.11 -4.43 22.87
C GLN A 50 3.29 -4.28 21.90
N PHE A 51 3.13 -3.46 20.85
CA PHE A 51 4.18 -3.22 19.87
C PHE A 51 4.93 -1.95 20.24
N PRO A 52 6.27 -2.01 20.36
CA PRO A 52 7.06 -0.81 20.55
C PRO A 52 6.86 0.14 19.36
N SER A 53 6.92 1.44 19.63
CA SER A 53 6.78 2.48 18.62
C SER A 53 7.60 3.70 19.04
N PRO A 54 8.28 4.39 18.11
CA PRO A 54 8.83 5.69 18.40
C PRO A 54 7.73 6.69 18.78
N PRO A 55 8.08 7.79 19.47
CA PRO A 55 7.15 8.89 19.70
C PRO A 55 6.62 9.42 18.37
N SER A 56 5.30 9.35 18.17
CA SER A 56 4.64 9.77 16.94
C SER A 56 3.89 11.09 17.13
N HIS A 57 3.89 11.97 16.13
CA HIS A 57 3.02 13.16 16.16
C HIS A 57 1.55 12.73 16.09
N TRP A 58 0.67 13.36 16.88
CA TRP A 58 -0.72 12.93 17.03
C TRP A 58 -1.54 12.97 15.74
N LEU A 59 -1.17 13.87 14.80
CA LEU A 59 -1.84 14.03 13.51
C LEU A 59 -1.08 13.39 12.35
N TYR A 60 0.25 13.58 12.31
CA TYR A 60 1.11 13.23 11.17
C TYR A 60 1.91 11.94 11.38
N GLY A 61 1.73 11.26 12.52
CA GLY A 61 2.42 10.01 12.82
C GLY A 61 3.93 10.14 12.68
N HIS A 62 4.52 9.28 11.84
CA HIS A 62 5.93 9.24 11.49
C HIS A 62 6.20 9.63 10.04
N MET A 63 5.39 10.52 9.44
CA MET A 63 5.55 10.89 8.03
C MET A 63 6.95 11.41 7.67
N GLN A 64 7.62 12.14 8.57
CA GLN A 64 8.97 12.66 8.31
C GLN A 64 10.01 11.53 8.18
N GLU A 65 9.90 10.48 9.00
CA GLU A 65 10.76 9.31 8.95
C GLU A 65 10.50 8.44 7.71
N PHE A 66 9.33 8.58 7.09
CA PHE A 66 8.96 7.82 5.88
C PHE A 66 9.81 8.18 4.67
N GLN A 67 10.20 9.45 4.54
CA GLN A 67 10.99 9.92 3.42
C GLN A 67 12.44 9.44 3.51
N GLU A 68 12.98 9.37 4.73
CA GLU A 68 14.35 8.92 5.01
C GLU A 68 14.51 7.38 4.92
N GLU A 69 13.47 6.62 5.24
CA GLU A 69 13.49 5.14 5.27
C GLU A 69 13.23 4.44 3.93
N THR A 70 13.17 5.18 2.82
CA THR A 70 13.26 4.55 1.48
C THR A 70 14.61 3.84 1.30
N GLU A 71 15.60 4.25 2.09
CA GLU A 71 16.93 3.65 2.18
C GLU A 71 16.99 2.47 3.16
N LEU A 72 17.82 1.47 2.86
CA LEU A 72 17.98 0.27 3.69
C LEU A 72 18.52 0.60 5.10
N ARG A 73 19.40 1.60 5.22
CA ARG A 73 20.13 1.87 6.47
C ARG A 73 19.22 2.36 7.61
N PRO A 74 18.32 3.34 7.41
CA PRO A 74 17.40 3.77 8.46
C PRO A 74 16.45 2.65 8.90
N LEU A 75 16.01 1.78 7.96
CA LEU A 75 15.21 0.60 8.27
C LEU A 75 15.96 -0.36 9.20
N LEU A 76 17.23 -0.66 8.91
CA LEU A 76 18.06 -1.53 9.76
C LEU A 76 18.23 -0.98 11.17
N LYS A 77 18.51 0.32 11.32
CA LYS A 77 18.59 0.98 12.64
C LYS A 77 17.30 0.84 13.44
N ARG A 78 16.14 0.88 12.77
CA ARG A 78 14.84 0.69 13.42
C ARG A 78 14.65 -0.74 13.87
N VAL A 79 15.01 -1.72 13.05
CA VAL A 79 14.97 -3.15 13.38
C VAL A 79 15.87 -3.47 14.57
N GLU A 80 17.06 -2.89 14.63
CA GLU A 80 17.98 -3.02 15.77
C GLU A 80 17.39 -2.41 17.06
N LYS A 81 16.76 -1.25 16.96
CA LYS A 81 16.20 -0.53 18.11
C LYS A 81 14.95 -1.19 18.69
N TYR A 82 14.11 -1.75 17.83
CA TYR A 82 12.85 -2.38 18.22
C TYR A 82 12.86 -3.83 17.76
N PRO A 83 13.25 -4.80 18.59
CA PRO A 83 13.30 -6.19 18.15
C PRO A 83 11.91 -6.73 17.81
N SER A 84 11.89 -7.70 16.89
CA SER A 84 10.74 -8.47 16.42
C SER A 84 9.68 -7.73 15.60
N ALA A 85 9.05 -6.69 16.14
CA ALA A 85 8.01 -5.93 15.46
C ALA A 85 7.88 -4.52 16.02
N CYS A 86 7.45 -3.58 15.18
CA CYS A 86 7.29 -2.17 15.56
C CYS A 86 6.00 -1.59 14.98
N ALA A 87 5.21 -0.89 15.79
CA ALA A 87 4.09 -0.12 15.30
C ALA A 87 4.57 1.17 14.62
N ARG A 88 3.98 1.51 13.48
CA ARG A 88 4.26 2.71 12.69
C ARG A 88 2.97 3.45 12.38
N TRP A 89 2.81 4.63 12.96
CA TRP A 89 1.74 5.57 12.66
C TRP A 89 1.98 6.28 11.32
N LEU A 90 1.02 6.18 10.40
CA LEU A 90 1.00 6.94 9.15
C LEU A 90 0.38 8.31 9.37
N TRP A 91 -0.84 8.32 9.90
CA TRP A 91 -1.61 9.51 10.30
C TRP A 91 -2.38 9.18 11.56
N GLY A 92 -2.95 10.19 12.24
CA GLY A 92 -3.53 10.06 13.57
C GLY A 92 -4.46 8.85 13.80
N THR A 93 -5.17 8.39 12.78
CA THR A 93 -6.09 7.22 12.82
C THR A 93 -5.67 6.06 11.93
N LYS A 94 -4.43 6.01 11.46
CA LYS A 94 -3.93 4.95 10.58
C LYS A 94 -2.54 4.52 11.01
N ALA A 95 -2.41 3.24 11.34
CA ALA A 95 -1.15 2.64 11.77
C ALA A 95 -0.92 1.30 11.06
N LEU A 96 0.35 0.94 10.95
CA LEU A 96 0.84 -0.32 10.42
C LEU A 96 1.69 -1.00 11.49
N VAL A 97 1.76 -2.33 11.46
CA VAL A 97 2.74 -3.08 12.23
C VAL A 97 3.80 -3.60 11.26
N LEU A 98 5.03 -3.15 11.46
CA LEU A 98 6.18 -3.72 10.78
C LEU A 98 6.55 -5.01 11.50
N VAL A 99 6.61 -6.10 10.75
CA VAL A 99 6.92 -7.42 11.27
C VAL A 99 8.16 -7.94 10.53
N TYR A 100 9.21 -8.23 11.29
CA TYR A 100 10.49 -8.75 10.76
C TYR A 100 11.02 -9.91 11.61
N ASP A 101 10.28 -10.33 12.63
CA ASP A 101 10.52 -11.58 13.36
C ASP A 101 10.00 -12.78 12.56
N PRO A 102 10.82 -13.84 12.37
CA PRO A 102 10.38 -15.03 11.63
C PRO A 102 9.12 -15.69 12.21
N ASP A 103 8.95 -15.73 13.53
CA ASP A 103 7.81 -16.39 14.16
C ASP A 103 6.52 -15.57 13.94
N TYR A 104 6.62 -14.25 14.05
CA TYR A 104 5.48 -13.37 13.76
C TYR A 104 5.14 -13.39 12.27
N MET A 105 6.15 -13.35 11.39
CA MET A 105 5.96 -13.42 9.94
C MET A 105 5.25 -14.72 9.55
N LYS A 106 5.62 -15.85 10.15
CA LYS A 106 4.96 -17.15 9.93
C LYS A 106 3.48 -17.11 10.29
N VAL A 107 3.13 -16.48 11.41
CA VAL A 107 1.72 -16.35 11.84
C VAL A 107 0.92 -15.48 10.88
N VAL A 108 1.49 -14.37 10.39
CA VAL A 108 0.80 -13.45 9.47
C VAL A 108 0.72 -14.04 8.06
N LEU A 109 1.83 -14.52 7.50
CA LEU A 109 1.92 -15.04 6.13
C LEU A 109 1.32 -16.44 5.98
N GLY A 110 1.15 -17.19 7.08
CA GLY A 110 0.47 -18.48 7.08
C GLY A 110 -1.05 -18.37 6.97
N ARG A 111 -1.62 -17.17 7.13
CA ARG A 111 -3.06 -16.92 6.99
C ARG A 111 -3.41 -16.56 5.55
N SER A 112 -4.69 -16.72 5.22
CA SER A 112 -5.27 -16.29 3.94
C SER A 112 -5.94 -14.91 4.04
N ASP A 113 -5.38 -14.04 4.87
CA ASP A 113 -5.86 -12.66 5.02
C ASP A 113 -5.69 -11.88 3.70
N PRO A 114 -6.61 -10.95 3.38
CA PRO A 114 -6.50 -10.14 2.18
C PRO A 114 -5.27 -9.23 2.24
N LYS A 115 -4.76 -8.85 1.06
CA LYS A 115 -3.65 -7.90 0.97
C LYS A 115 -4.13 -6.52 1.41
N SER A 116 -3.20 -5.67 1.87
CA SER A 116 -3.52 -4.29 2.28
C SER A 116 -4.19 -3.51 1.15
N HIS A 117 -5.50 -3.31 1.25
CA HIS A 117 -6.28 -2.62 0.23
C HIS A 117 -5.72 -1.22 -0.08
N ASP A 118 -5.31 -0.47 0.95
CA ASP A 118 -4.83 0.90 0.78
C ASP A 118 -3.50 1.02 0.03
N SER A 119 -2.60 0.06 0.20
CA SER A 119 -1.29 0.06 -0.47
C SER A 119 -1.42 -0.32 -1.94
N TYR A 120 -2.33 -1.24 -2.25
CA TYR A 120 -2.46 -1.82 -3.57
C TYR A 120 -3.49 -1.09 -4.47
N ARG A 121 -4.37 -0.26 -3.90
CA ARG A 121 -5.40 0.49 -4.66
C ARG A 121 -4.82 1.37 -5.77
N LEU A 122 -3.61 1.91 -5.56
CA LEU A 122 -2.94 2.75 -6.55
C LEU A 122 -2.53 1.99 -7.82
N LEU A 123 -2.44 0.66 -7.75
CA LEU A 123 -2.09 -0.17 -8.91
C LEU A 123 -3.30 -0.51 -9.78
N ILE A 124 -4.52 -0.40 -9.25
CA ILE A 124 -5.76 -0.82 -9.95
C ILE A 124 -5.92 -0.13 -11.32
N PRO A 125 -5.70 1.19 -11.49
CA PRO A 125 -5.87 1.83 -12.80
C PRO A 125 -4.89 1.34 -13.87
N TRP A 126 -3.73 0.78 -13.46
CA TRP A 126 -2.70 0.32 -14.39
C TRP A 126 -2.84 -1.16 -14.74
N ILE A 127 -2.88 -2.04 -13.74
CA ILE A 127 -2.84 -3.50 -13.94
C ILE A 127 -4.21 -4.17 -13.75
N GLY A 128 -5.24 -3.40 -13.39
CA GLY A 128 -6.59 -3.91 -13.12
C GLY A 128 -6.64 -4.86 -11.92
N ASN A 129 -7.78 -5.55 -11.78
CA ASN A 129 -7.98 -6.56 -10.72
C ASN A 129 -7.40 -7.93 -11.13
N GLY A 130 -6.07 -7.99 -11.31
CA GLY A 130 -5.34 -9.23 -11.61
C GLY A 130 -5.05 -10.08 -10.37
N LEU A 131 -4.30 -11.19 -10.55
CA LEU A 131 -3.95 -12.14 -9.47
C LEU A 131 -3.30 -11.46 -8.25
N LEU A 132 -2.54 -10.37 -8.46
CA LEU A 132 -1.92 -9.61 -7.39
C LEU A 132 -2.94 -8.90 -6.50
N LEU A 133 -4.08 -8.47 -7.03
CA LEU A 133 -5.07 -7.65 -6.31
C LEU A 133 -6.33 -8.41 -5.91
N LEU A 134 -6.63 -9.52 -6.58
CA LEU A 134 -7.78 -10.35 -6.23
C LEU A 134 -7.65 -10.90 -4.79
N GLU A 135 -8.81 -11.11 -4.18
CA GLU A 135 -8.95 -11.63 -2.82
C GLU A 135 -9.81 -12.90 -2.78
N ARG A 136 -9.63 -13.72 -1.74
CA ARG A 136 -10.52 -14.84 -1.39
C ARG A 136 -10.75 -15.82 -2.57
N GLN A 137 -12.01 -16.06 -2.92
CA GLN A 137 -12.41 -17.12 -3.85
C GLN A 137 -12.01 -16.84 -5.29
N THR A 138 -12.12 -15.59 -5.76
CA THR A 138 -11.73 -15.21 -7.12
C THR A 138 -10.22 -15.32 -7.29
N TRP A 139 -9.45 -14.89 -6.28
CA TRP A 139 -8.02 -15.12 -6.23
C TRP A 139 -7.66 -16.61 -6.32
N PHE A 140 -8.34 -17.46 -5.55
CA PHE A 140 -8.07 -18.90 -5.54
C PHE A 140 -8.35 -19.53 -6.92
N GLN A 141 -9.45 -19.15 -7.57
CA GLN A 141 -9.79 -19.61 -8.91
C GLN A 141 -8.71 -19.24 -9.94
N HIS A 142 -8.29 -17.96 -9.96
CA HIS A 142 -7.25 -17.48 -10.86
C HIS A 142 -5.89 -18.12 -10.56
N ARG A 143 -5.55 -18.29 -9.27
CA ARG A 143 -4.31 -18.95 -8.86
C ARG A 143 -4.29 -20.39 -9.34
N ARG A 144 -5.39 -21.13 -9.16
CA ARG A 144 -5.51 -22.52 -9.62
C ARG A 144 -5.37 -22.63 -11.15
N MET A 145 -5.91 -21.67 -11.89
CA MET A 145 -5.80 -21.62 -13.35
C MET A 145 -4.36 -21.33 -13.81
N LEU A 146 -3.65 -20.42 -13.15
CA LEU A 146 -2.32 -19.97 -13.57
C LEU A 146 -1.17 -20.84 -13.07
N THR A 147 -1.30 -21.48 -11.90
CA THR A 147 -0.21 -22.28 -11.30
C THR A 147 0.38 -23.33 -12.25
N PRO A 148 -0.40 -24.08 -13.06
CA PRO A 148 0.16 -25.05 -14.01
C PRO A 148 1.12 -24.46 -15.05
N ALA A 149 0.96 -23.19 -15.43
CA ALA A 149 1.85 -22.53 -16.39
C ALA A 149 3.28 -22.32 -15.84
N PHE A 150 3.45 -22.41 -14.52
CA PHE A 150 4.75 -22.31 -13.84
C PHE A 150 5.29 -23.68 -13.40
N HIS A 151 4.74 -24.77 -13.92
CA HIS A 151 5.26 -26.11 -13.68
C HIS A 151 6.60 -26.32 -14.40
N TYR A 152 7.53 -27.07 -13.80
CA TYR A 152 8.90 -27.20 -14.33
C TYR A 152 8.95 -27.73 -15.78
N ASP A 153 8.02 -28.58 -16.18
CA ASP A 153 7.95 -29.08 -17.57
C ASP A 153 7.58 -28.00 -18.59
N ILE A 154 6.84 -26.97 -18.18
CA ILE A 154 6.53 -25.78 -19.00
C ILE A 154 7.73 -24.83 -19.02
N LEU A 155 8.48 -24.74 -17.91
CA LEU A 155 9.63 -23.83 -17.79
C LEU A 155 10.89 -24.36 -18.48
N LYS A 156 11.07 -25.68 -18.62
CA LYS A 156 12.26 -26.29 -19.25
C LYS A 156 12.58 -25.71 -20.64
N PRO A 157 11.63 -25.59 -21.59
CA PRO A 157 11.89 -24.98 -22.90
C PRO A 157 12.28 -23.50 -22.81
N TYR A 158 11.81 -22.77 -21.80
CA TYR A 158 12.10 -21.34 -21.66
C TYR A 158 13.57 -21.05 -21.36
N VAL A 159 14.33 -22.02 -20.84
CA VAL A 159 15.77 -21.85 -20.59
C VAL A 159 16.52 -21.46 -21.87
N GLY A 160 16.15 -22.03 -23.01
CA GLY A 160 16.74 -21.66 -24.30
C GLY A 160 16.43 -20.21 -24.68
N LEU A 161 15.16 -19.81 -24.57
CA LEU A 161 14.72 -18.45 -24.87
C LEU A 161 15.37 -17.40 -23.94
N MET A 162 15.49 -17.73 -22.66
CA MET A 162 16.20 -16.91 -21.67
C MET A 162 17.68 -16.75 -22.04
N ALA A 163 18.35 -17.84 -22.40
CA ALA A 163 19.75 -17.81 -22.80
C ALA A 163 19.98 -16.96 -24.06
N ASP A 164 19.04 -17.01 -25.01
CA ASP A 164 19.12 -16.18 -26.23
C ASP A 164 18.96 -14.69 -25.90
N SER A 165 17.99 -14.31 -25.07
CA SER A 165 17.83 -12.91 -24.63
C SER A 165 19.04 -12.40 -23.82
N VAL A 166 19.65 -13.27 -23.00
CA VAL A 166 20.91 -12.94 -22.31
C VAL A 166 22.05 -12.76 -23.31
N ARG A 167 22.19 -13.62 -24.32
CA ARG A 167 23.23 -13.50 -25.35
C ARG A 167 23.14 -12.16 -26.08
N VAL A 168 21.95 -11.77 -26.51
CA VAL A 168 21.72 -10.45 -27.15
C VAL A 168 22.12 -9.29 -26.24
N MET A 169 21.89 -9.39 -24.93
CA MET A 169 22.33 -8.38 -23.98
C MET A 169 23.86 -8.35 -23.85
N LEU A 170 24.51 -9.51 -23.79
CA LEU A 170 25.97 -9.64 -23.67
C LEU A 170 26.70 -9.15 -24.92
N ASP A 171 26.20 -9.46 -26.12
CA ASP A 171 26.77 -8.97 -27.38
C ASP A 171 26.80 -7.42 -27.39
N LYS A 172 25.73 -6.78 -26.93
CA LYS A 172 25.68 -5.30 -26.77
C LYS A 172 26.67 -4.79 -25.73
N TRP A 173 26.86 -5.54 -24.64
CA TRP A 173 27.82 -5.15 -23.61
C TRP A 173 29.25 -5.23 -24.11
N GLU A 174 29.58 -6.24 -24.92
CA GLU A 174 30.91 -6.36 -25.53
C GLU A 174 31.23 -5.17 -26.44
N GLU A 175 30.26 -4.73 -27.24
CA GLU A 175 30.39 -3.50 -28.05
C GLU A 175 30.55 -2.25 -27.18
N LEU A 176 29.72 -2.08 -26.14
CA LEU A 176 29.76 -0.88 -25.30
C LEU A 176 31.01 -0.79 -24.44
N VAL A 177 31.48 -1.91 -23.88
CA VAL A 177 32.69 -1.95 -23.06
C VAL A 177 33.95 -1.65 -23.88
N SER A 178 33.92 -1.91 -25.19
CA SER A 178 34.99 -1.50 -26.10
C SER A 178 35.12 0.02 -26.26
N LEU A 179 34.05 0.77 -25.97
CA LEU A 179 33.97 2.23 -26.09
C LEU A 179 34.15 2.93 -24.74
N ASP A 180 33.58 2.38 -23.67
CA ASP A 180 33.69 2.89 -22.30
C ASP A 180 33.80 1.72 -21.31
N SER A 181 34.77 1.80 -20.40
CA SER A 181 34.96 0.81 -19.34
C SER A 181 33.82 0.75 -18.30
N HIS A 182 32.93 1.75 -18.28
CA HIS A 182 31.79 1.80 -17.37
C HIS A 182 30.46 1.57 -18.10
N LEU A 183 29.65 0.67 -17.56
CA LEU A 183 28.36 0.29 -18.13
C LEU A 183 27.24 0.37 -17.08
N GLU A 184 26.16 1.06 -17.43
CA GLU A 184 24.90 1.06 -16.67
C GLU A 184 24.16 -0.27 -16.96
N VAL A 185 23.92 -1.07 -15.92
CA VAL A 185 23.41 -2.45 -16.09
C VAL A 185 21.90 -2.57 -15.93
N LEU A 186 21.27 -1.71 -15.11
CA LEU A 186 19.86 -1.82 -14.75
C LEU A 186 18.96 -1.68 -15.99
N GLY A 187 19.23 -0.73 -16.87
CA GLY A 187 18.47 -0.55 -18.11
C GLY A 187 18.54 -1.77 -19.01
N HIS A 188 19.74 -2.31 -19.21
CA HIS A 188 19.97 -3.50 -20.04
C HIS A 188 19.30 -4.75 -19.47
N VAL A 189 19.42 -4.99 -18.16
CA VAL A 189 18.77 -6.12 -17.49
C VAL A 189 17.26 -5.97 -17.51
N SER A 190 16.72 -4.75 -17.36
CA SER A 190 15.28 -4.48 -17.43
C SER A 190 14.72 -4.81 -18.82
N LEU A 191 15.44 -4.45 -19.89
CA LEU A 191 15.04 -4.78 -21.26
C LEU A 191 15.14 -6.29 -21.53
N MET A 192 16.22 -6.93 -21.10
CA MET A 192 16.40 -8.37 -21.26
C MET A 192 15.32 -9.18 -20.51
N THR A 193 14.99 -8.77 -19.29
CA THR A 193 13.93 -9.43 -18.51
C THR A 193 12.54 -9.22 -19.11
N LEU A 194 12.28 -8.04 -19.68
CA LEU A 194 11.05 -7.78 -20.45
C LEU A 194 10.99 -8.65 -21.71
N GLU A 195 12.05 -8.72 -22.49
CA GLU A 195 12.12 -9.55 -23.70
C GLU A 195 11.91 -11.03 -23.36
N THR A 196 12.54 -11.50 -22.29
CA THR A 196 12.41 -12.86 -21.79
C THR A 196 10.96 -13.20 -21.45
N ILE A 197 10.25 -12.34 -20.71
CA ILE A 197 8.85 -12.62 -20.34
C ILE A 197 7.92 -12.57 -21.56
N MET A 198 8.18 -11.67 -22.52
CA MET A 198 7.41 -11.61 -23.77
C MET A 198 7.56 -12.89 -24.60
N LYS A 199 8.80 -13.38 -24.78
CA LYS A 199 9.08 -14.61 -25.52
C LYS A 199 8.48 -15.84 -24.83
N CYS A 200 8.64 -15.95 -23.51
CA CYS A 200 8.25 -17.14 -22.77
C CYS A 200 6.74 -17.21 -22.52
N ALA A 201 6.15 -16.13 -22.00
CA ALA A 201 4.76 -16.15 -21.55
C ALA A 201 3.76 -15.68 -22.61
N PHE A 202 4.20 -14.89 -23.58
CA PHE A 202 3.32 -14.27 -24.59
C PHE A 202 3.67 -14.64 -26.04
N SER A 203 4.74 -15.42 -26.26
CA SER A 203 5.21 -15.82 -27.59
C SER A 203 5.49 -14.64 -28.55
N HIS A 204 5.99 -13.54 -28.00
CA HIS A 204 6.28 -12.27 -28.69
C HIS A 204 7.77 -11.92 -28.67
#